data_AF-A0A9D2UEP7-F1
#
_entry.id   AF-A0A9D2UEP7-F1
#
_cell.length_a   1.000
_cell.length_b   1.000
_cell.length_c   1.000
_cell.angle_alpha   90.00
_cell.angle_beta   90.00
_cell.angle_gamma   90.00
#
_symmetry.space_group_name_H-M   'P 1'
#
loop_
_entity.id
_entity.type
_entity.pdbx_description
1 polymer ?
#
loop_
_entity_poly.entity_id
_entity_poly.type
_entity_poly.pdbx_seq_one_letter_code
_entity_poly.pdbx_strand_id
1 'polypeptide(L)'
;MTTSDNTPTPGDDQPIEERVTNRSAAPKSSAFTDFMAANWAPASDELPARARVADFAAERRAKISALFPGERLVLPAGPLKVRSNDTDYRFRPHSAFAHQTGLGLDHEPDAVLVFEPVEEGQGDNGSNHEVTLYFRPLAGRDTERFYRDPRYGEFWIGPRPTLESLGAEYGLRTKDLGELEVAITKNAGPEALGG
;
A
#
# COMPACT_ATOMS: atom_id res chain seq x y z
N MET A 1 -4.11 48.70 -35.55
CA MET A 1 -4.73 47.35 -35.46
C MET A 1 -3.61 46.36 -35.30
N THR A 2 -3.23 46.07 -34.06
CA THR A 2 -2.26 45.03 -33.70
C THR A 2 -3.04 43.74 -33.53
N THR A 3 -2.91 42.83 -34.48
CA THR A 3 -3.49 41.49 -34.39
C THR A 3 -2.66 40.72 -33.36
N SER A 4 -3.23 40.49 -32.18
CA SER A 4 -2.64 39.60 -31.19
C SER A 4 -2.72 38.18 -31.74
N ASP A 5 -1.56 37.64 -32.13
CA ASP A 5 -1.41 36.25 -32.55
C ASP A 5 -1.52 35.37 -31.30
N ASN A 6 -2.72 34.86 -31.05
CA ASN A 6 -3.02 34.01 -29.90
C ASN A 6 -2.84 32.54 -30.32
N THR A 7 -1.59 32.16 -30.59
CA THR A 7 -1.22 30.77 -30.84
C THR A 7 -1.33 30.01 -29.50
N PRO A 8 -2.20 29.01 -29.37
CA PRO A 8 -2.29 28.24 -28.13
C PRO A 8 -0.96 27.56 -27.90
N THR A 9 -0.34 27.80 -26.74
CA THR A 9 0.84 27.03 -26.35
C THR A 9 0.36 25.61 -26.05
N PRO A 10 0.97 24.55 -26.62
CA PRO A 10 0.56 23.18 -26.37
C PRO A 10 0.88 22.84 -24.91
N GLY A 11 -0.07 23.07 -24.02
CA GLY A 11 0.11 22.93 -22.58
C GLY A 11 -1.04 23.45 -21.73
N ASP A 12 -1.90 24.33 -22.25
CA ASP A 12 -2.96 24.94 -21.44
C ASP A 12 -4.09 23.96 -21.05
N ASP A 13 -4.40 22.96 -21.88
CA ASP A 13 -5.46 21.96 -21.61
C ASP A 13 -4.95 20.66 -20.94
N GLN A 14 -3.65 20.53 -20.68
CA GLN A 14 -3.10 19.34 -20.02
C GLN A 14 -3.27 19.40 -18.49
N PRO A 15 -3.75 18.33 -17.83
CA PRO A 15 -3.74 18.23 -16.37
C PRO A 15 -2.35 18.47 -15.81
N ILE A 16 -2.25 19.15 -14.66
CA ILE A 16 -0.97 19.51 -14.03
C ILE A 16 -0.07 18.27 -13.82
N GLU A 17 -0.68 17.14 -13.48
CA GLU A 17 0.00 15.86 -13.26
C GLU A 17 0.70 15.32 -14.53
N GLU A 18 0.18 15.62 -15.72
CA GLU A 18 0.71 15.11 -16.99
C GLU A 18 1.85 15.98 -17.55
N ARG A 19 1.93 17.26 -17.17
CA ARG A 19 2.87 18.24 -17.77
C ARG A 19 4.35 17.89 -17.54
N VAL A 20 4.67 17.15 -16.47
CA VAL A 20 6.04 16.71 -16.13
C VAL A 20 6.45 15.45 -16.92
N THR A 21 5.47 14.74 -17.52
CA THR A 21 5.68 13.50 -18.30
C THR A 21 5.85 13.71 -19.80
N ASN A 22 5.87 14.97 -20.26
CA ASN A 22 5.92 15.39 -21.67
C ASN A 22 7.14 14.91 -22.48
N ARG A 23 8.08 14.16 -21.90
CA ARG A 23 9.24 13.59 -22.62
C ARG A 23 8.97 12.22 -23.25
N SER A 24 7.89 11.53 -22.89
CA SER A 24 7.63 10.17 -23.36
C SER A 24 6.15 9.97 -23.69
N ALA A 25 5.77 10.10 -24.97
CA ALA A 25 4.43 9.69 -25.41
C ALA A 25 4.32 8.16 -25.38
N ALA A 26 3.90 7.61 -24.23
CA ALA A 26 3.67 6.18 -24.10
C ALA A 26 2.47 5.76 -24.96
N PRO A 27 2.57 4.66 -25.74
CA PRO A 27 1.44 4.16 -26.52
C PRO A 27 0.26 3.79 -25.60
N LYS A 28 -0.96 4.16 -26.02
CA LYS A 28 -2.23 3.87 -25.31
C LYS A 28 -3.14 2.89 -26.06
N SER A 29 -2.67 2.27 -27.14
CA SER A 29 -3.49 1.31 -27.88
C SER A 29 -3.67 0.02 -27.09
N SER A 30 -4.84 -0.62 -27.21
CA SER A 30 -5.09 -1.93 -26.61
C SER A 30 -4.07 -2.97 -27.07
N ALA A 31 -3.69 -2.96 -28.36
CA ALA A 31 -2.66 -3.83 -28.90
C ALA A 31 -1.31 -3.71 -28.17
N PHE A 32 -0.95 -2.51 -27.69
CA PHE A 32 0.27 -2.33 -26.90
C PHE A 32 0.10 -2.85 -25.47
N THR A 33 -1.05 -2.59 -24.83
CA THR A 33 -1.37 -3.15 -23.50
C THR A 33 -1.35 -4.67 -23.51
N ASP A 34 -1.98 -5.30 -24.51
CA ASP A 34 -2.02 -6.75 -24.68
C ASP A 34 -0.61 -7.32 -24.89
N PHE A 35 0.23 -6.63 -25.67
CA PHE A 35 1.62 -7.02 -25.86
C PHE A 35 2.42 -6.95 -24.55
N MET A 36 2.25 -5.89 -23.76
CA MET A 36 2.95 -5.72 -22.49
C MET A 36 2.53 -6.76 -21.43
N ALA A 37 1.28 -7.23 -21.48
CA ALA A 37 0.74 -8.25 -20.58
C ALA A 37 1.08 -9.70 -20.99
N ALA A 38 1.53 -9.93 -22.23
CA ALA A 38 1.73 -11.26 -22.78
C ALA A 38 3.10 -11.88 -22.45
N ASN A 39 3.17 -13.22 -22.52
CA ASN A 39 4.41 -14.03 -22.47
C ASN A 39 5.22 -13.95 -21.16
N TRP A 40 4.61 -13.50 -20.05
CA TRP A 40 5.21 -13.61 -18.72
C TRP A 40 5.07 -15.03 -18.16
N ALA A 41 6.10 -15.51 -17.45
CA ALA A 41 6.02 -16.78 -16.73
C ALA A 41 4.86 -16.77 -15.72
N PRO A 42 4.10 -17.87 -15.53
CA PRO A 42 3.01 -17.90 -14.56
C PRO A 42 3.45 -17.42 -13.16
N ALA A 43 2.58 -16.69 -12.46
CA ALA A 43 2.81 -16.38 -11.06
C ALA A 43 2.75 -17.68 -10.24
N SER A 44 3.56 -17.77 -9.19
CA SER A 44 3.46 -18.88 -8.23
C SER A 44 2.34 -18.56 -7.24
N ASP A 45 1.45 -19.54 -7.02
CA ASP A 45 0.45 -19.49 -5.95
C ASP A 45 0.97 -20.12 -4.65
N GLU A 46 2.25 -20.52 -4.61
CA GLU A 46 2.86 -21.09 -3.41
C GLU A 46 3.02 -20.00 -2.33
N LEU A 47 2.35 -20.22 -1.20
CA LEU A 47 2.47 -19.32 -0.06
C LEU A 47 3.82 -19.50 0.65
N PRO A 48 4.50 -18.40 1.03
CA PRO A 48 5.75 -18.47 1.74
C PRO A 48 5.59 -19.12 3.11
N ALA A 49 6.68 -19.74 3.59
CA ALA A 49 6.75 -20.22 4.96
C ALA A 49 6.64 -19.04 5.94
N ARG A 50 5.96 -19.28 7.07
CA ARG A 50 5.82 -18.30 8.14
C ARG A 50 7.19 -17.80 8.61
N ALA A 51 7.35 -16.48 8.66
CA ALA A 51 8.56 -15.85 9.15
C ALA A 51 8.71 -16.08 10.66
N ARG A 52 9.94 -16.37 11.12
CA ARG A 52 10.24 -16.57 12.55
C ARG A 52 9.81 -15.41 13.44
N VAL A 53 9.78 -14.18 12.91
CA VAL A 53 9.39 -12.97 13.64
C VAL A 53 7.89 -12.86 13.89
N ALA A 54 7.07 -13.57 13.10
CA ALA A 54 5.61 -13.43 13.10
C ALA A 54 4.99 -13.67 14.48
N ASP A 55 5.43 -14.72 15.18
CA ASP A 55 4.90 -15.08 16.49
C ASP A 55 5.31 -14.07 17.57
N PHE A 56 6.56 -13.61 17.54
CA PHE A 56 7.02 -12.52 18.41
C PHE A 56 6.28 -11.20 18.13
N ALA A 57 5.95 -10.92 16.87
CA ALA A 57 5.17 -9.74 16.51
C ALA A 57 3.72 -9.87 17.03
N ALA A 58 3.11 -11.05 16.94
CA ALA A 58 1.78 -11.31 17.49
C ALA A 58 1.72 -11.08 19.01
N GLU A 59 2.73 -11.54 19.76
CA GLU A 59 2.83 -11.26 21.21
C GLU A 59 2.95 -9.76 21.52
N ARG A 60 3.70 -9.01 20.71
CA ARG A 60 3.86 -7.56 20.85
C ARG A 60 2.54 -6.83 20.58
N ARG A 61 1.78 -7.27 19.57
CA ARG A 61 0.45 -6.73 19.26
C ARG A 61 -0.53 -6.99 20.41
N ALA A 62 -0.53 -8.18 20.99
CA ALA A 62 -1.37 -8.50 22.15
C ALA A 62 -1.07 -7.58 23.37
N LYS A 63 0.23 -7.31 23.63
CA LYS A 63 0.64 -6.39 24.71
C LYS A 63 0.13 -4.96 24.49
N ILE A 64 0.27 -4.43 23.28
CA ILE A 64 -0.25 -3.09 22.96
C ILE A 64 -1.78 -3.06 23.01
N SER A 65 -2.43 -4.12 22.52
CA SER A 65 -3.88 -4.24 22.56
C SER A 65 -4.44 -4.16 23.98
N ALA A 66 -3.74 -4.72 24.97
CA ALA A 66 -4.19 -4.69 26.37
C ALA A 66 -4.07 -3.28 27.00
N LEU A 67 -3.20 -2.42 26.46
CA LEU A 67 -2.98 -1.06 26.97
C LEU A 67 -4.01 -0.05 26.47
N PHE A 68 -4.67 -0.33 25.34
CA PHE A 68 -5.57 0.60 24.65
C PHE A 68 -6.93 -0.05 24.34
N PRO A 69 -7.63 -0.65 25.33
CA PRO A 69 -8.94 -1.24 25.07
C PRO A 69 -9.93 -0.17 24.55
N GLY A 70 -10.70 -0.51 23.52
CA GLY A 70 -11.70 0.39 22.94
C GLY A 70 -11.13 1.49 22.03
N GLU A 71 -9.80 1.65 21.95
CA GLU A 71 -9.17 2.67 21.11
C GLU A 71 -8.65 2.09 19.80
N ARG A 72 -9.01 2.69 18.66
CA ARG A 72 -8.39 2.34 17.39
C ARG A 72 -6.96 2.85 17.31
N LEU A 73 -6.02 1.95 17.03
CA LEU A 73 -4.62 2.32 16.80
C LEU A 73 -4.30 2.28 15.30
N VAL A 74 -3.71 3.36 14.78
CA VAL A 74 -3.30 3.48 13.38
C VAL A 74 -1.80 3.70 13.32
N LEU A 75 -1.06 2.70 12.81
CA LEU A 75 0.39 2.71 12.75
C LEU A 75 0.83 2.75 11.28
N PRO A 76 1.17 3.94 10.73
CA PRO A 76 1.66 4.04 9.35
C PRO A 76 3.14 3.63 9.23
N ALA A 77 3.49 2.95 8.14
CA ALA A 77 4.87 2.67 7.76
C ALA A 77 5.62 3.95 7.37
N GLY A 78 4.91 4.87 6.71
CA GLY A 78 5.43 6.12 6.17
C GLY A 78 5.78 6.03 4.68
N PRO A 79 6.00 7.18 4.02
CA PRO A 79 6.26 7.23 2.59
C PRO A 79 7.75 7.07 2.26
N LEU A 80 8.04 6.81 0.99
CA LEU A 80 9.38 6.97 0.41
C LEU A 80 9.89 8.40 0.59
N LYS A 81 11.22 8.54 0.63
CA LYS A 81 11.90 9.84 0.77
C LYS A 81 12.83 10.05 -0.41
N VAL A 82 12.52 11.08 -1.19
CA VAL A 82 13.32 11.49 -2.34
C VAL A 82 14.72 11.90 -1.88
N ARG A 83 15.73 11.29 -2.49
CA ARG A 83 17.14 11.67 -2.35
C ARG A 83 17.52 12.73 -3.39
N SER A 84 17.19 12.49 -4.65
CA SER A 84 17.45 13.42 -5.75
C SER A 84 16.58 13.05 -6.95
N ASN A 85 15.80 14.00 -7.47
CA ASN A 85 14.89 13.80 -8.60
C ASN A 85 13.97 12.58 -8.40
N ASP A 86 14.06 11.59 -9.27
CA ASP A 86 13.30 10.34 -9.30
C ASP A 86 13.94 9.21 -8.47
N THR A 87 15.05 9.49 -7.75
CA THR A 87 15.73 8.54 -6.89
C THR A 87 15.37 8.74 -5.42
N ASP A 88 14.90 7.68 -4.77
CA ASP A 88 14.60 7.63 -3.34
C ASP A 88 15.78 7.11 -2.49
N TYR A 89 15.79 7.43 -1.20
CA TYR A 89 16.55 6.67 -0.22
C TYR A 89 15.95 5.27 -0.05
N ARG A 90 16.77 4.31 0.40
CA ARG A 90 16.26 2.99 0.81
C ARG A 90 15.13 3.15 1.82
N PHE A 91 14.04 2.43 1.61
CA PHE A 91 12.88 2.61 2.47
C PHE A 91 13.16 2.06 3.88
N ARG A 92 12.82 2.86 4.88
CA ARG A 92 12.91 2.49 6.29
C ARG A 92 11.58 2.82 6.95
N PRO A 93 10.76 1.83 7.32
CA PRO A 93 9.48 2.10 7.94
C PRO A 93 9.63 2.73 9.33
N HIS A 94 8.57 3.39 9.78
CA HIS A 94 8.46 3.88 11.15
C HIS A 94 8.65 2.75 12.16
N SER A 95 9.42 3.01 13.22
CA SER A 95 9.83 1.97 14.17
C SER A 95 8.65 1.27 14.84
N ALA A 96 7.56 1.98 15.14
CA ALA A 96 6.36 1.36 15.71
C ALA A 96 5.71 0.37 14.73
N PHE A 97 5.60 0.73 13.45
CA PHE A 97 5.07 -0.14 12.42
C PHE A 97 5.94 -1.40 12.30
N ALA A 98 7.25 -1.23 12.07
CA ALA A 98 8.20 -2.33 11.93
C ALA A 98 8.20 -3.28 13.14
N HIS A 99 8.10 -2.70 14.35
CA HIS A 99 8.04 -3.47 15.59
C HIS A 99 6.76 -4.32 15.72
N GLN A 100 5.62 -3.81 15.26
CA GLN A 100 4.32 -4.50 15.38
C GLN A 100 4.01 -5.45 14.23
N THR A 101 4.54 -5.20 13.04
CA THR A 101 4.38 -6.10 11.88
C THR A 101 5.45 -7.18 11.82
N GLY A 102 6.68 -6.86 12.25
CA GLY A 102 7.86 -7.68 11.97
C GLY A 102 8.42 -7.49 10.57
N LEU A 103 7.80 -6.62 9.74
CA LEU A 103 8.32 -6.26 8.43
C LEU A 103 9.64 -5.48 8.59
N GLY A 104 10.64 -5.91 7.83
CA GLY A 104 11.99 -5.36 7.86
C GLY A 104 12.14 -4.04 7.10
N LEU A 105 13.38 -3.73 6.73
CA LEU A 105 13.70 -2.61 5.84
C LEU A 105 13.21 -2.91 4.42
N ASP A 106 12.92 -1.86 3.66
CA ASP A 106 12.59 -1.95 2.23
C ASP A 106 11.28 -2.67 1.86
N HIS A 107 10.36 -2.84 2.82
CA HIS A 107 9.06 -3.44 2.60
C HIS A 107 7.92 -2.43 2.76
N GLU A 108 7.01 -2.43 1.80
CA GLU A 108 5.67 -1.85 1.91
C GLU A 108 5.60 -0.36 2.31
N PRO A 109 6.16 0.57 1.50
CA PRO A 109 5.90 2.00 1.66
C PRO A 109 4.40 2.30 1.65
N ASP A 110 3.99 3.33 2.38
CA ASP A 110 2.59 3.77 2.53
C ASP A 110 1.64 2.76 3.20
N ALA A 111 2.11 1.58 3.60
CA ALA A 111 1.29 0.62 4.32
C ALA A 111 0.90 1.13 5.72
N VAL A 112 -0.23 0.63 6.22
CA VAL A 112 -0.78 1.04 7.51
C VAL A 112 -1.28 -0.19 8.27
N LEU A 113 -0.80 -0.37 9.49
CA LEU A 113 -1.29 -1.39 10.40
C LEU A 113 -2.38 -0.77 11.28
N VAL A 114 -3.59 -1.31 11.21
CA VAL A 114 -4.74 -0.83 12.00
C VAL A 114 -5.11 -1.89 13.02
N PHE A 115 -5.26 -1.46 14.27
CA PHE A 115 -5.84 -2.25 15.35
C PHE A 115 -7.27 -1.77 15.52
N GLU A 116 -8.24 -2.58 15.07
CA GLU A 116 -9.65 -2.30 15.28
C GLU A 116 -10.06 -2.78 16.67
N PRO A 117 -10.62 -1.92 17.54
CA PRO A 117 -11.04 -2.36 18.87
C PRO A 117 -12.25 -3.29 18.74
N VAL A 118 -12.25 -4.34 19.55
CA VAL A 118 -13.38 -5.27 19.73
C VAL A 118 -13.63 -5.48 21.22
N GLU A 119 -14.70 -6.20 21.55
CA GLU A 119 -14.98 -6.58 22.94
C GLU A 119 -13.79 -7.34 23.55
N GLU A 120 -13.64 -7.20 24.87
CA GLU A 120 -12.50 -7.76 25.59
C GLU A 120 -12.36 -9.27 25.32
N GLY A 121 -11.16 -9.68 24.92
CA GLY A 121 -10.84 -11.08 24.61
C GLY A 121 -11.38 -11.61 23.28
N GLN A 122 -12.07 -10.82 22.46
CA GLN A 122 -12.61 -11.26 21.17
C GLN A 122 -11.68 -10.99 19.97
N GLY A 123 -10.57 -10.29 20.19
CA GLY A 123 -9.58 -9.98 19.17
C GLY A 123 -8.58 -11.11 18.92
N ASP A 124 -7.51 -10.77 18.20
CA ASP A 124 -6.47 -11.71 17.78
C ASP A 124 -5.90 -12.45 18.98
N ASN A 125 -5.94 -13.78 18.96
CA ASN A 125 -5.39 -14.63 20.02
C ASN A 125 -5.89 -14.27 21.43
N GLY A 126 -7.15 -13.84 21.56
CA GLY A 126 -7.74 -13.43 22.83
C GLY A 126 -7.36 -12.02 23.27
N SER A 127 -6.92 -11.17 22.33
CA SER A 127 -6.67 -9.75 22.59
C SER A 127 -7.96 -8.91 22.48
N ASN A 128 -7.83 -7.59 22.55
CA ASN A 128 -8.94 -6.63 22.46
C ASN A 128 -9.00 -5.95 21.08
N HIS A 129 -8.20 -6.42 20.11
CA HIS A 129 -8.19 -5.85 18.77
C HIS A 129 -8.15 -6.91 17.68
N GLU A 130 -8.83 -6.61 16.57
CA GLU A 130 -8.57 -7.24 15.28
C GLU A 130 -7.53 -6.43 14.52
N VAL A 131 -6.36 -7.02 14.26
CA VAL A 131 -5.27 -6.33 13.57
C VAL A 131 -5.27 -6.64 12.08
N THR A 132 -5.26 -5.59 11.25
CA THR A 132 -5.21 -5.69 9.79
C THR A 132 -4.12 -4.79 9.20
N LEU A 133 -3.31 -5.35 8.30
CA LEU A 133 -2.32 -4.62 7.51
C LEU A 133 -2.95 -4.21 6.16
N TYR A 134 -3.01 -2.91 5.93
CA TYR A 134 -3.45 -2.31 4.67
C TYR A 134 -2.22 -1.94 3.85
N PHE A 135 -2.09 -2.48 2.64
CA PHE A 135 -1.01 -2.15 1.72
C PHE A 135 -1.50 -2.25 0.28
N ARG A 136 -0.75 -1.73 -0.69
CA ARG A 136 -1.13 -1.84 -2.10
C ARG A 136 -0.67 -3.21 -2.62
N PRO A 137 -1.57 -4.17 -2.85
CA PRO A 137 -1.20 -5.45 -3.42
C PRO A 137 -0.78 -5.29 -4.88
N LEU A 138 -0.27 -6.40 -5.42
CA LEU A 138 0.12 -6.54 -6.82
C LEU A 138 -0.95 -5.98 -7.77
N ALA A 139 -0.56 -5.05 -8.64
CA ALA A 139 -1.37 -4.73 -9.81
C ALA A 139 -1.25 -5.89 -10.80
N GLY A 140 -2.38 -6.48 -11.22
CA GLY A 140 -2.39 -7.55 -12.20
C GLY A 140 -1.63 -7.17 -13.48
N ARG A 141 -1.00 -8.16 -14.13
CA ARG A 141 -0.21 -7.95 -15.36
C ARG A 141 -1.04 -7.46 -16.55
N ASP A 142 -2.36 -7.61 -16.45
CA ASP A 142 -3.38 -7.11 -17.36
C ASP A 142 -3.75 -5.63 -17.12
N THR A 143 -3.15 -4.97 -16.14
CA THR A 143 -3.41 -3.56 -15.82
C THR A 143 -2.32 -2.64 -16.37
N GLU A 144 -2.67 -1.42 -16.78
CA GLU A 144 -1.66 -0.43 -17.21
C GLU A 144 -0.63 -0.10 -16.13
N ARG A 145 -1.03 -0.23 -14.86
CA ARG A 145 -0.16 0.01 -13.69
C ARG A 145 1.02 -0.96 -13.65
N PHE A 146 0.90 -2.16 -14.23
CA PHE A 146 1.98 -3.13 -14.34
C PHE A 146 3.26 -2.55 -14.96
N TYR A 147 3.12 -1.77 -16.03
CA TYR A 147 4.27 -1.27 -16.81
C TYR A 147 4.40 0.26 -16.83
N ARG A 148 3.32 1.02 -16.57
CA ARG A 148 3.36 2.49 -16.56
C ARG A 148 3.78 3.10 -15.23
N ASP A 149 3.75 2.34 -14.15
CA ASP A 149 4.14 2.80 -12.82
C ASP A 149 5.57 2.35 -12.51
N PRO A 150 6.61 3.19 -12.74
CA PRO A 150 7.99 2.79 -12.45
C PRO A 150 8.25 2.61 -10.95
N ARG A 151 7.36 3.08 -10.07
CA ARG A 151 7.51 2.97 -8.63
C ARG A 151 6.90 1.68 -8.09
N TYR A 152 5.76 1.25 -8.63
CA TYR A 152 4.98 0.14 -8.07
C TYR A 152 4.68 -1.00 -9.06
N GLY A 153 4.98 -0.83 -10.35
CA GLY A 153 4.73 -1.83 -11.38
C GLY A 153 5.75 -2.98 -11.35
N GLU A 154 5.26 -4.22 -11.32
CA GLU A 154 6.10 -5.44 -11.29
C GLU A 154 7.11 -5.47 -12.45
N PHE A 155 6.79 -4.85 -13.60
CA PHE A 155 7.72 -4.72 -14.73
C PHE A 155 9.06 -4.08 -14.33
N TRP A 156 9.04 -3.15 -13.36
CA TRP A 156 10.21 -2.36 -12.95
C TRP A 156 10.85 -2.85 -11.67
N ILE A 157 10.04 -3.24 -10.69
CA ILE A 157 10.51 -3.56 -9.33
C ILE A 157 10.50 -5.06 -9.01
N GLY A 158 10.03 -5.90 -9.94
CA GLY A 158 9.92 -7.33 -9.78
C GLY A 158 8.67 -7.77 -9.00
N PRO A 159 8.55 -9.09 -8.74
CA PRO A 159 7.38 -9.68 -8.11
C PRO A 159 7.11 -9.05 -6.74
N ARG A 160 5.85 -8.73 -6.49
CA ARG A 160 5.38 -8.17 -5.22
C ARG A 160 4.57 -9.20 -4.42
N PRO A 161 4.65 -9.19 -3.08
CA PRO A 161 3.80 -10.02 -2.25
C PRO A 161 2.32 -9.76 -2.54
N THR A 162 1.54 -10.83 -2.69
CA THR A 162 0.08 -10.78 -2.66
C THR A 162 -0.41 -10.60 -1.22
N LEU A 163 -1.68 -10.19 -1.04
CA LEU A 163 -2.32 -10.14 0.28
C LEU A 163 -2.14 -11.48 1.02
N GLU A 164 -2.46 -12.59 0.36
CA GLU A 164 -2.36 -13.93 0.96
C GLU A 164 -0.93 -14.30 1.35
N SER A 165 0.06 -14.02 0.48
CA SER A 165 1.47 -14.33 0.77
C SER A 165 1.98 -13.61 2.01
N LEU A 166 1.68 -12.32 2.14
CA LEU A 166 2.13 -11.50 3.25
C LEU A 166 1.37 -11.86 4.55
N GLY A 167 0.08 -12.16 4.42
CA GLY A 167 -0.73 -12.71 5.52
C GLY A 167 -0.21 -14.04 6.04
N ALA A 168 0.18 -14.96 5.15
CA ALA A 168 0.78 -16.25 5.49
C ALA A 168 2.15 -16.09 6.16
N GLU A 169 3.01 -15.25 5.60
CA GLU A 169 4.38 -15.04 6.10
C GLU A 169 4.39 -14.39 7.49
N TYR A 170 3.59 -13.34 7.70
CA TYR A 170 3.65 -12.52 8.93
C TYR A 170 2.51 -12.78 9.92
N GLY A 171 1.56 -13.65 9.58
CA GLY A 171 0.43 -13.98 10.45
C GLY A 171 -0.45 -12.77 10.74
N LEU A 172 -0.80 -12.03 9.70
CA LEU A 172 -1.61 -10.83 9.76
C LEU A 172 -2.81 -10.97 8.82
N ARG A 173 -3.95 -10.41 9.19
CA ARG A 173 -4.97 -10.09 8.19
C ARG A 173 -4.42 -9.00 7.28
N THR A 174 -4.71 -9.09 6.00
CA THR A 174 -4.24 -8.15 4.99
C THR A 174 -5.38 -7.67 4.12
N LYS A 175 -5.38 -6.38 3.77
CA LYS A 175 -6.38 -5.75 2.89
C LYS A 175 -5.73 -4.76 1.93
N ASP A 176 -6.45 -4.43 0.87
CA ASP A 176 -6.01 -3.41 -0.08
C ASP A 176 -6.00 -2.03 0.60
N LEU A 177 -4.96 -1.23 0.34
CA LEU A 177 -4.85 0.13 0.87
C LEU A 177 -6.04 1.03 0.49
N GLY A 178 -6.73 0.76 -0.61
CA GLY A 178 -7.96 1.43 -1.01
C GLY A 178 -9.11 1.29 -0.01
N GLU A 179 -9.08 0.26 0.85
CA GLU A 179 -10.05 0.08 1.94
C GLU A 179 -9.67 0.87 3.20
N LEU A 180 -8.49 1.47 3.27
CA LEU A 180 -7.96 2.11 4.48
C LEU A 180 -8.84 3.26 4.95
N GLU A 181 -9.31 4.11 4.03
CA GLU A 181 -10.13 5.28 4.37
C GLU A 181 -11.37 4.86 5.15
N VAL A 182 -12.10 3.85 4.65
CA VAL A 182 -13.26 3.28 5.34
C VAL A 182 -12.84 2.66 6.68
N ALA A 183 -11.73 1.93 6.71
CA ALA A 183 -11.26 1.26 7.92
C ALA A 183 -10.94 2.22 9.08
N ILE A 184 -10.42 3.42 8.81
CA ILE A 184 -10.06 4.39 9.84
C ILE A 184 -11.20 5.36 10.18
N THR A 185 -12.15 5.56 9.25
CA THR A 185 -13.28 6.50 9.44
C THR A 185 -14.55 5.83 9.96
N LYS A 186 -14.71 4.50 9.79
CA LYS A 186 -15.83 3.79 10.41
C LYS A 186 -15.84 4.05 11.91
N ASN A 187 -16.99 4.36 12.46
CA ASN A 187 -17.13 4.65 13.88
C ASN A 187 -16.13 5.72 14.40
N ALA A 188 -15.85 6.76 13.61
CA ALA A 188 -15.03 7.90 14.02
C ALA A 188 -15.89 9.10 14.47
N GLY A 189 -17.19 8.87 14.69
CA GLY A 189 -18.14 9.90 15.10
C GLY A 189 -18.37 9.90 16.61
N PRO A 190 -19.10 10.89 17.14
CA PRO A 190 -19.53 10.84 18.54
C PRO A 190 -20.39 9.58 18.77
N GLU A 191 -20.06 8.78 19.79
CA GLU A 191 -20.83 7.57 20.14
C GLU A 191 -22.33 7.87 20.32
N ALA A 192 -22.64 9.05 20.87
CA ALA A 192 -24.01 9.54 21.05
C ALA A 192 -24.81 9.71 19.74
N LEU A 193 -24.13 9.72 18.59
CA LEU A 193 -24.71 9.86 17.25
C LEU A 193 -24.57 8.59 16.40
N GLY A 194 -24.19 7.46 17.01
CA GLY A 194 -24.02 6.18 16.32
C GLY A 194 -22.76 6.09 15.45
N GLY A 195 -21.77 6.93 15.76
CA GLY A 195 -20.41 6.74 15.30
C GLY A 195 -19.62 5.86 16.24
#